data_AF-A0A517DUR4-F1
#
_entry.id   AF-A0A517DUR4-F1
#
_cell.length_a   1.000
_cell.length_b   1.000
_cell.length_c   1.000
_cell.angle_alpha   90.00
_cell.angle_beta   90.00
_cell.angle_gamma   90.00
#
_symmetry.space_group_name_H-M   'P 1'
#
loop_
_entity.id
_entity.type
_entity.pdbx_description
1 polymer ?
#
loop_
_entity_poly.entity_id
_entity_poly.type
_entity_poly.pdbx_seq_one_letter_code
_entity_poly.pdbx_strand_id
1 'polypeptide(L)'
;MKKWRCNVCGHIHEGDQPPAECPICGVGPEDFAVEQEPAAKLPVAAKRWKCTVCDYVHEGDHPPDKCPLCGVGPELFVLLLDETRQLTRAAVAEAGQDTAHSALDKISYGLYIVSSIKDNNINGQCCNTVFQVTSKPLRISICLNKNNLTHEYVMASGVFAVSMLGSDQTAAVHRFGYKSGRDTDKFAGVDYIAGQNGCPILTNCLAYVEARVMPEKMVDVGSHTLFIADVTAGRMVANAEALTYSLYRSSKR
;
A
#
# COMPACT_ATOMS: atom_id res chain seq x y z
N MET A 1 -11.44 52.24 -8.94
CA MET A 1 -11.44 52.13 -10.41
C MET A 1 -11.29 50.67 -10.79
N LYS A 2 -12.14 50.17 -11.68
CA LYS A 2 -12.02 48.79 -12.19
C LYS A 2 -10.99 48.76 -13.33
N LYS A 3 -10.37 47.62 -13.55
CA LYS A 3 -9.55 47.36 -14.74
C LYS A 3 -10.34 46.49 -15.70
N TRP A 4 -10.33 46.85 -16.97
CA TRP A 4 -11.03 46.15 -18.04
C TRP A 4 -10.00 45.68 -19.06
N ARG A 5 -9.98 44.39 -19.37
CA ARG A 5 -9.08 43.79 -20.34
C ARG A 5 -9.84 43.49 -21.63
N CYS A 6 -9.34 43.97 -22.75
CA CYS A 6 -9.84 43.61 -24.07
C CYS A 6 -9.56 42.12 -24.34
N ASN A 7 -10.60 41.36 -24.67
CA ASN A 7 -10.52 39.92 -24.96
C ASN A 7 -9.82 39.62 -26.30
N VAL A 8 -9.68 40.61 -27.17
CA VAL A 8 -9.08 40.45 -28.50
C VAL A 8 -7.58 40.76 -28.51
N CYS A 9 -7.16 41.89 -27.95
CA CYS A 9 -5.75 42.33 -27.99
C CYS A 9 -5.05 42.39 -26.62
N GLY A 10 -5.79 42.19 -25.53
CA GLY A 10 -5.23 42.23 -24.18
C GLY A 10 -4.99 43.63 -23.59
N HIS A 11 -5.34 44.71 -24.30
CA HIS A 11 -5.26 46.09 -23.79
C HIS A 11 -6.03 46.25 -22.47
N ILE A 12 -5.47 46.99 -21.51
CA ILE A 12 -6.05 47.25 -20.20
C ILE A 12 -6.51 48.70 -20.12
N HIS A 13 -7.79 48.89 -19.81
CA HIS A 13 -8.41 50.18 -19.56
C HIS A 13 -8.77 50.32 -18.08
N GLU A 14 -8.46 51.46 -17.46
CA GLU A 14 -8.81 51.75 -16.06
C GLU A 14 -9.99 52.72 -16.01
N GLY A 15 -11.11 52.29 -15.45
CA GLY A 15 -12.34 53.06 -15.43
C GLY A 15 -13.49 52.30 -14.77
N ASP A 16 -14.58 52.99 -14.45
CA ASP A 16 -15.75 52.35 -13.84
C ASP A 16 -16.56 51.51 -14.85
N GLN A 17 -16.38 51.79 -16.14
CA GLN A 17 -16.98 51.11 -17.30
C GLN A 17 -15.90 50.83 -18.37
N PRO A 18 -16.10 49.84 -19.27
CA PRO A 18 -15.18 49.60 -20.38
C PRO A 18 -15.24 50.77 -21.40
N PRO A 19 -14.19 50.98 -22.19
CA PRO A 19 -14.19 52.02 -23.21
C PRO A 19 -15.17 51.68 -24.34
N ALA A 20 -15.68 52.71 -25.02
CA ALA A 20 -16.61 52.53 -26.15
C ALA A 20 -15.98 51.79 -27.33
N GLU A 21 -14.67 51.94 -27.53
CA GLU A 21 -13.89 51.15 -28.49
C GLU A 21 -12.49 50.88 -27.92
N CYS A 22 -11.95 49.71 -28.21
CA CYS A 22 -10.58 49.39 -27.86
C CYS A 22 -9.60 50.25 -28.69
N PRO A 23 -8.69 51.02 -28.06
CA PRO A 23 -7.76 51.90 -28.78
C PRO A 23 -6.70 51.14 -29.61
N ILE A 24 -6.60 49.81 -29.44
CA ILE A 24 -5.62 48.97 -30.15
C ILE A 24 -6.25 48.17 -31.29
N CYS A 25 -7.46 47.62 -31.11
CA CYS A 25 -8.08 46.73 -32.10
C CYS A 25 -9.49 47.15 -32.56
N GLY A 26 -10.05 48.22 -32.01
CA GLY A 26 -11.31 48.80 -32.48
C GLY A 26 -12.59 48.05 -32.09
N VAL A 27 -12.50 46.98 -31.28
CA VAL A 27 -13.69 46.25 -30.82
C VAL A 27 -14.48 47.03 -29.77
N GLY A 28 -15.78 46.78 -29.70
CA GLY A 28 -16.71 47.44 -28.78
C GLY A 28 -16.56 47.02 -27.31
N PRO A 29 -17.32 47.66 -26.39
CA PRO A 29 -17.27 47.38 -24.95
C PRO A 29 -17.68 45.95 -24.59
N GLU A 30 -18.45 45.26 -25.44
CA GLU A 30 -18.84 43.86 -25.29
C GLU A 30 -17.65 42.90 -25.26
N ASP A 31 -16.53 43.30 -25.85
CA ASP A 31 -15.30 42.52 -25.93
C ASP A 31 -14.30 42.87 -24.79
N PHE A 32 -14.76 43.52 -23.73
CA PHE A 32 -13.99 43.77 -22.52
C PHE A 32 -14.49 42.95 -21.32
N ALA A 33 -13.57 42.27 -20.65
CA ALA A 33 -13.82 41.59 -19.38
C ALA A 33 -13.24 42.40 -18.21
N VAL A 34 -13.94 42.40 -17.07
CA VAL A 34 -13.38 42.95 -15.82
C VAL A 34 -12.19 42.09 -15.43
N GLU A 35 -11.01 42.71 -15.33
CA GLU A 35 -9.81 42.07 -14.84
C GLU A 35 -9.96 41.86 -13.33
N GLN A 36 -10.18 40.61 -12.95
CA GLN A 36 -10.11 40.20 -11.55
C GLN A 36 -8.64 40.19 -11.14
N GLU A 37 -8.32 40.78 -9.98
CA GLU A 37 -7.01 40.58 -9.37
C GLU A 37 -6.74 39.08 -9.28
N PRO A 38 -5.52 38.61 -9.61
CA PRO A 38 -5.18 37.21 -9.43
C PRO A 38 -5.46 36.87 -7.96
N ALA A 39 -6.27 35.83 -7.73
CA ALA A 39 -6.55 35.32 -6.40
C ALA A 39 -5.23 35.26 -5.64
N ALA A 40 -5.18 35.92 -4.48
CA ALA A 40 -4.03 35.84 -3.58
C ALA A 40 -3.62 34.38 -3.49
N LYS A 41 -2.34 34.07 -3.78
CA LYS A 41 -1.81 32.71 -3.61
C LYS A 41 -2.20 32.28 -2.21
N LEU A 42 -3.14 31.33 -2.11
CA LEU A 42 -3.48 30.69 -0.85
C LEU A 42 -2.15 30.23 -0.24
N PRO A 43 -1.91 30.45 1.07
CA PRO A 43 -0.73 29.92 1.71
C PRO A 43 -0.69 28.42 1.41
N VAL A 44 0.38 27.96 0.77
CA VAL A 44 0.57 26.53 0.49
C VAL A 44 0.53 25.84 1.85
N ALA A 45 -0.45 24.98 2.06
CA ALA A 45 -0.58 24.24 3.31
C ALA A 45 0.76 23.53 3.59
N ALA A 46 1.23 23.60 4.84
CA ALA A 46 2.49 22.96 5.22
C ALA A 46 2.41 21.46 4.89
N LYS A 47 3.46 20.92 4.28
CA LYS A 47 3.54 19.50 3.95
C LYS A 47 3.39 18.66 5.22
N ARG A 48 2.65 17.55 5.11
CA ARG A 48 2.40 16.63 6.21
C ARG A 48 2.99 15.28 5.85
N TRP A 49 3.75 14.66 6.74
CA TRP A 49 4.45 13.40 6.51
C TRP A 49 3.96 12.36 7.52
N LYS A 50 3.51 11.20 7.04
CA LYS A 50 3.02 10.10 7.90
C LYS A 50 4.05 8.96 7.96
N CYS A 51 4.40 8.53 9.16
CA CYS A 51 5.19 7.31 9.37
C CYS A 51 4.39 6.08 8.92
N THR A 52 4.98 5.24 8.06
CA THR A 52 4.33 4.03 7.53
C THR A 52 4.24 2.89 8.54
N VAL A 53 5.02 2.97 9.63
CA VAL A 53 5.09 1.93 10.66
C VAL A 53 4.09 2.16 11.79
N CYS A 54 3.94 3.41 12.27
CA CYS A 54 3.11 3.74 13.44
C CYS A 54 2.09 4.86 13.22
N ASP A 55 1.92 5.35 11.99
CA ASP A 55 0.96 6.41 11.63
C ASP A 55 1.22 7.80 12.24
N TYR A 56 2.34 8.04 12.94
CA TYR A 56 2.72 9.38 13.41
C TYR A 56 2.76 10.39 12.25
N VAL A 57 2.15 11.57 12.43
CA VAL A 57 2.15 12.65 11.43
C VAL A 57 3.06 13.78 11.88
N HIS A 58 3.99 14.18 11.02
CA HIS A 58 4.87 15.32 11.15
C HIS A 58 4.43 16.44 10.20
N GLU A 59 4.46 17.69 10.63
CA GLU A 59 4.24 18.86 9.77
C GLU A 59 5.57 19.57 9.53
N GLY A 60 5.94 19.74 8.26
CA GLY A 60 7.22 20.32 7.88
C GLY A 60 7.58 20.05 6.42
N ASP A 61 8.53 20.79 5.88
CA ASP A 61 8.94 20.66 4.47
C ASP A 61 9.54 19.29 4.13
N HIS A 62 10.10 18.61 5.13
CA HIS A 62 10.77 17.31 5.05
C HIS A 62 10.30 16.39 6.19
N PRO A 63 10.38 15.06 6.05
CA PRO A 63 10.13 14.15 7.18
C PRO A 63 11.20 14.30 8.26
N PRO A 64 10.91 13.92 9.52
CA PRO A 64 11.90 14.00 10.60
C PRO A 64 12.99 12.93 10.44
N ASP A 65 14.21 13.21 10.92
CA ASP A 65 15.34 12.26 10.89
C ASP A 65 15.05 10.94 11.61
N LYS A 66 14.17 10.97 12.62
CA LYS A 66 13.65 9.78 13.29
C LYS A 66 12.20 9.99 13.70
N CYS A 67 11.38 8.95 13.55
CA CYS A 67 10.04 8.94 14.08
C CYS A 67 10.05 9.00 15.61
N PRO A 68 9.37 9.98 16.25
CA PRO A 68 9.36 10.11 17.70
C PRO A 68 8.60 8.99 18.42
N LEU A 69 7.78 8.20 17.71
CA LEU A 69 7.01 7.10 18.30
C LEU A 69 7.66 5.72 18.14
N CYS A 70 8.30 5.44 17.00
CA CYS A 70 8.85 4.09 16.73
C CYS A 70 10.33 4.08 16.33
N GLY A 71 10.99 5.23 16.21
CA GLY A 71 12.42 5.34 15.99
C GLY A 71 12.92 5.04 14.57
N VAL A 72 12.03 4.74 13.62
CA VAL A 72 12.38 4.52 12.21
C VAL A 72 12.87 5.80 11.54
N GLY A 73 13.71 5.68 10.50
CA GLY A 73 14.28 6.81 9.78
C GLY A 73 13.30 7.48 8.80
N PRO A 74 13.74 8.58 8.15
CA PRO A 74 12.91 9.36 7.23
C PRO A 74 12.44 8.56 6.00
N GLU A 75 13.16 7.50 5.62
CA GLU A 75 12.80 6.60 4.52
C GLU A 75 11.48 5.84 4.75
N LEU A 76 10.98 5.82 5.99
CA LEU A 76 9.71 5.21 6.36
C LEU A 76 8.59 6.25 6.56
N PHE A 77 8.75 7.47 6.07
CA PHE A 77 7.70 8.50 6.02
C PHE A 77 7.18 8.71 4.60
N VAL A 78 5.87 8.97 4.48
CA VAL A 78 5.20 9.27 3.21
C VAL A 78 4.48 10.61 3.28
N LEU A 79 4.52 11.37 2.18
CA LEU A 79 3.80 12.64 2.10
C LEU A 79 2.27 12.40 2.08
N LEU A 80 1.56 13.06 2.97
CA LEU A 80 0.12 13.15 2.99
C LEU A 80 -0.30 14.29 2.05
N LEU A 81 -1.00 13.92 0.99
CA LEU A 81 -1.63 14.87 0.10
C LEU A 81 -3.01 15.27 0.64
N ASP A 82 -3.41 16.51 0.41
CA ASP A 82 -4.75 16.98 0.75
C ASP A 82 -5.81 16.15 0.02
N GLU A 83 -6.92 15.88 0.72
CA GLU A 83 -8.02 15.01 0.29
C GLU A 83 -8.86 15.65 -0.82
N THR A 84 -8.26 15.89 -1.98
CA THR A 84 -9.04 16.17 -3.19
C THR A 84 -9.77 14.88 -3.59
N ARG A 85 -11.10 14.85 -3.43
CA ARG A 85 -11.94 13.69 -3.82
C ARG A 85 -11.92 13.42 -5.33
N GLN A 86 -11.41 14.36 -6.13
CA GLN A 86 -11.30 14.25 -7.57
C GLN A 86 -9.86 14.48 -8.03
N LEU A 87 -9.34 13.55 -8.83
CA LEU A 87 -8.04 13.66 -9.47
C LEU A 87 -8.03 14.80 -10.48
N THR A 88 -7.06 15.70 -10.39
CA THR A 88 -6.88 16.81 -11.34
C THR A 88 -5.67 16.57 -12.24
N ARG A 89 -5.63 17.20 -13.43
CA ARG A 89 -4.45 17.11 -14.32
C ARG A 89 -3.20 17.70 -13.68
N ALA A 90 -3.35 18.74 -12.84
CA ALA A 90 -2.25 19.33 -12.08
C ALA A 90 -1.67 18.32 -11.07
N ALA A 91 -2.52 17.64 -10.29
CA ALA A 91 -2.08 16.63 -9.33
C ALA A 91 -1.35 15.45 -10.01
N VAL A 92 -1.76 15.05 -11.22
CA VAL A 92 -1.03 14.05 -12.01
C VAL A 92 0.31 14.57 -12.50
N ALA A 93 0.38 15.83 -12.94
CA ALA A 93 1.64 16.44 -13.41
C ALA A 93 2.66 16.64 -12.28
N GLU A 94 2.19 16.80 -11.04
CA GLU A 94 3.02 16.94 -9.84
C GLU A 94 3.34 15.59 -9.15
N ALA A 95 2.74 14.49 -9.62
CA ALA A 95 2.95 13.17 -9.03
C ALA A 95 4.38 12.67 -9.25
N GLY A 96 4.99 12.21 -8.17
CA GLY A 96 6.34 11.63 -8.15
C GLY A 96 6.45 10.43 -7.23
N GLN A 97 7.65 9.86 -7.13
CA GLN A 97 7.92 8.67 -6.32
C GLN A 97 7.54 8.88 -4.84
N ASP A 98 7.83 10.05 -4.27
CA ASP A 98 7.51 10.41 -2.89
C ASP A 98 5.99 10.39 -2.59
N THR A 99 5.18 10.70 -3.61
CA THR A 99 3.70 10.66 -3.51
C THR A 99 3.13 9.28 -3.84
N ALA A 100 3.85 8.46 -4.60
CA ALA A 100 3.38 7.13 -5.00
C ALA A 100 3.31 6.17 -3.79
N HIS A 101 4.19 6.33 -2.81
CA HIS A 101 4.19 5.49 -1.61
C HIS A 101 2.86 5.56 -0.83
N SER A 102 2.26 6.74 -0.68
CA SER A 102 0.96 6.87 -0.01
C SER A 102 -0.20 6.33 -0.86
N ALA A 103 -0.05 6.27 -2.19
CA ALA A 103 -1.01 5.58 -3.06
C ALA A 103 -1.00 4.06 -2.83
N LEU A 104 0.17 3.46 -2.56
CA LEU A 104 0.28 2.02 -2.28
C LEU A 104 -0.46 1.60 -1.00
N ASP A 105 -0.62 2.49 -0.02
CA ASP A 105 -1.44 2.24 1.20
C ASP A 105 -2.91 1.90 0.85
N LYS A 106 -3.39 2.26 -0.35
CA LYS A 106 -4.75 1.96 -0.81
C LYS A 106 -4.90 0.57 -1.44
N ILE A 107 -3.80 -0.15 -1.68
CA ILE A 107 -3.89 -1.55 -2.07
C ILE A 107 -4.25 -2.37 -0.82
N SER A 108 -5.42 -2.98 -0.83
CA SER A 108 -5.89 -3.82 0.28
C SER A 108 -5.41 -5.26 0.12
N TYR A 109 -5.07 -5.88 1.23
CA TYR A 109 -4.59 -7.26 1.32
C TYR A 109 -5.27 -7.97 2.48
N GLY A 110 -5.51 -9.27 2.33
CA GLY A 110 -5.73 -10.14 3.49
C GLY A 110 -4.44 -10.34 4.29
N LEU A 111 -4.57 -10.89 5.50
CA LEU A 111 -3.45 -11.35 6.30
C LEU A 111 -3.48 -12.87 6.41
N TYR A 112 -2.32 -13.47 6.16
CA TYR A 112 -2.17 -14.91 6.01
C TYR A 112 -0.96 -15.39 6.79
N ILE A 113 -0.99 -16.64 7.24
CA ILE A 113 0.22 -17.33 7.69
C ILE A 113 0.70 -18.24 6.57
N VAL A 114 1.88 -17.93 6.04
CA VAL A 114 2.57 -18.79 5.08
C VAL A 114 3.54 -19.66 5.85
N SER A 115 3.39 -20.97 5.75
CA SER A 115 4.25 -21.95 6.42
C SER A 115 4.94 -22.86 5.43
N SER A 116 6.07 -23.42 5.84
CA SER A 116 6.84 -24.36 5.06
C SER A 116 7.67 -25.24 5.99
N ILE A 117 8.35 -26.22 5.41
CA ILE A 117 9.19 -27.19 6.10
C ILE A 117 10.60 -27.18 5.51
N LYS A 118 11.56 -27.61 6.32
CA LYS A 118 12.92 -27.93 5.87
C LYS A 118 13.44 -29.05 6.74
N ASP A 119 13.79 -30.17 6.12
CA ASP A 119 14.11 -31.42 6.82
C ASP A 119 12.95 -31.79 7.76
N ASN A 120 13.21 -31.95 9.06
CA ASN A 120 12.19 -32.22 10.09
C ASN A 120 11.70 -30.96 10.82
N ASN A 121 12.09 -29.77 10.38
CA ASN A 121 11.74 -28.51 11.03
C ASN A 121 10.60 -27.80 10.30
N ILE A 122 9.75 -27.13 11.07
CA ILE A 122 8.65 -26.31 10.58
C ILE A 122 8.88 -24.84 10.87
N ASN A 123 8.40 -23.96 10.00
CA ASN A 123 8.42 -22.52 10.25
C ASN A 123 7.35 -21.81 9.41
N GLY A 124 6.97 -20.60 9.81
CA GLY A 124 5.95 -19.81 9.10
C GLY A 124 6.07 -18.33 9.40
N GLN A 125 5.50 -17.50 8.55
CA GLN A 125 5.50 -16.05 8.69
C GLN A 125 4.12 -15.48 8.41
N CYS A 126 3.82 -14.34 9.03
CA CYS A 126 2.71 -13.53 8.59
C CYS A 126 3.08 -12.87 7.24
N CYS A 127 2.20 -13.00 6.26
CA CYS A 127 2.38 -12.43 4.93
C CYS A 127 1.06 -11.84 4.45
N ASN A 128 1.11 -10.67 3.83
CA ASN A 128 -0.03 -10.04 3.17
C ASN A 128 0.00 -10.22 1.64
N THR A 129 1.19 -10.45 1.07
CA THR A 129 1.41 -10.54 -0.38
C THR A 129 1.15 -11.96 -0.86
N VAL A 130 -0.13 -12.35 -0.80
CA VAL A 130 -0.67 -13.60 -1.32
C VAL A 130 -1.85 -13.28 -2.21
N PHE A 131 -1.87 -13.79 -3.43
CA PHE A 131 -2.99 -13.56 -4.36
C PHE A 131 -3.14 -14.72 -5.36
N GLN A 132 -4.35 -14.87 -5.90
CA GLN A 132 -4.64 -15.83 -6.95
C GLN A 132 -4.10 -15.33 -8.30
N VAL A 133 -3.34 -16.18 -8.99
CA VAL A 133 -2.76 -15.87 -10.32
C VAL A 133 -3.70 -16.33 -11.42
N THR A 134 -4.17 -17.58 -11.35
CA THR A 134 -5.12 -18.15 -12.32
C THR A 134 -6.12 -19.06 -11.64
N SER A 135 -7.31 -19.20 -12.24
CA SER A 135 -8.33 -20.17 -11.81
C SER A 135 -8.22 -21.51 -12.53
N LYS A 136 -7.67 -21.55 -13.75
CA LYS A 136 -7.41 -22.76 -14.53
C LYS A 136 -6.08 -22.63 -15.30
N PRO A 137 -5.02 -23.37 -14.91
CA PRO A 137 -4.90 -24.18 -13.69
C PRO A 137 -5.01 -23.32 -12.42
N LEU A 138 -5.34 -23.92 -11.29
CA LEU A 138 -5.49 -23.21 -10.02
C LEU A 138 -4.11 -22.84 -9.46
N ARG A 139 -3.77 -21.55 -9.49
CA ARG A 139 -2.45 -21.06 -9.07
C ARG A 139 -2.54 -19.84 -8.17
N ILE A 140 -1.61 -19.77 -7.25
CA ILE A 140 -1.40 -18.62 -6.37
C ILE A 140 0.05 -18.14 -6.46
N SER A 141 0.25 -16.91 -5.98
CA SER A 141 1.58 -16.35 -5.79
C SER A 141 1.76 -15.92 -4.35
N ILE A 142 2.97 -16.09 -3.83
CA ILE A 142 3.43 -15.48 -2.58
C ILE A 142 4.70 -14.66 -2.85
N CYS A 143 4.89 -13.54 -2.17
CA CYS A 143 6.13 -12.76 -2.25
C CYS A 143 6.77 -12.68 -0.88
N LEU A 144 7.94 -13.29 -0.72
CA LEU A 144 8.59 -13.43 0.59
C LEU A 144 9.93 -12.71 0.61
N ASN A 145 10.20 -12.00 1.71
CA ASN A 145 11.48 -11.35 1.94
C ASN A 145 12.59 -12.40 2.06
N LYS A 146 13.70 -12.22 1.34
CA LYS A 146 14.83 -13.16 1.31
C LYS A 146 15.50 -13.37 2.66
N ASN A 147 15.35 -12.42 3.59
CA ASN A 147 15.93 -12.52 4.93
C ASN A 147 15.10 -13.40 5.88
N ASN A 148 13.84 -13.71 5.53
CA ASN A 148 12.95 -14.45 6.41
C ASN A 148 13.26 -15.95 6.35
N LEU A 149 13.33 -16.61 7.50
CA LEU A 149 13.56 -18.07 7.57
C LEU A 149 12.53 -18.88 6.76
N THR A 150 11.29 -18.38 6.64
CA THR A 150 10.26 -19.05 5.85
C THR A 150 10.58 -19.04 4.36
N HIS A 151 11.24 -17.99 3.85
CA HIS A 151 11.73 -17.96 2.46
C HIS A 151 12.73 -19.10 2.24
N GLU A 152 13.70 -19.28 3.14
CA GLU A 152 14.67 -20.38 3.04
C GLU A 152 13.99 -21.75 3.02
N TYR A 153 12.93 -21.93 3.80
CA TYR A 153 12.20 -23.21 3.87
C TYR A 153 11.43 -23.47 2.58
N VAL A 154 10.78 -22.44 2.01
CA VAL A 154 10.09 -22.54 0.73
C VAL A 154 11.08 -22.83 -0.41
N MET A 155 12.24 -22.17 -0.41
CA MET A 155 13.31 -22.43 -1.37
C MET A 155 13.82 -23.87 -1.29
N ALA A 156 13.98 -24.41 -0.09
CA ALA A 156 14.53 -25.75 0.12
C ALA A 156 13.52 -26.86 -0.17
N SER A 157 12.26 -26.71 0.25
CA SER A 157 11.23 -27.76 0.13
C SER A 157 10.43 -27.69 -1.16
N GLY A 158 10.37 -26.52 -1.81
CA GLY A 158 9.50 -26.27 -2.96
C GLY A 158 8.00 -26.34 -2.65
N VAL A 159 7.61 -26.35 -1.37
CA VAL A 159 6.22 -26.41 -0.94
C VAL A 159 5.92 -25.40 0.17
N PHE A 160 4.67 -24.98 0.24
CA PHE A 160 4.16 -24.18 1.34
C PHE A 160 2.68 -24.43 1.58
N ALA A 161 2.20 -24.02 2.75
CA ALA A 161 0.79 -23.85 3.02
C ALA A 161 0.48 -22.39 3.35
N VAL A 162 -0.75 -21.97 3.07
CA VAL A 162 -1.29 -20.65 3.44
C VAL A 162 -2.52 -20.88 4.30
N SER A 163 -2.51 -20.38 5.52
CA SER A 163 -3.68 -20.29 6.41
C SER A 163 -4.25 -18.87 6.37
N MET A 164 -5.51 -18.73 5.98
CA MET A 164 -6.22 -17.44 5.93
C MET A 164 -6.80 -17.07 7.28
N LEU A 165 -6.47 -15.87 7.77
CA LEU A 165 -6.86 -15.43 9.11
C LEU A 165 -8.23 -14.76 9.14
N GLY A 166 -8.98 -15.00 10.22
CA GLY A 166 -10.20 -14.29 10.59
C GLY A 166 -9.90 -12.97 11.32
N SER A 167 -10.85 -12.03 11.28
CA SER A 167 -10.70 -10.67 11.81
C SER A 167 -10.34 -10.59 13.30
N ASP A 168 -10.62 -11.65 14.07
CA ASP A 168 -10.29 -11.83 15.48
C ASP A 168 -8.87 -12.37 15.74
N GLN A 169 -8.13 -12.76 14.71
CA GLN A 169 -6.88 -13.53 14.85
C GLN A 169 -5.60 -12.66 14.84
N THR A 170 -5.66 -11.45 15.40
CA THR A 170 -4.52 -10.52 15.43
C THR A 170 -3.31 -11.07 16.19
N ALA A 171 -3.53 -11.96 17.17
CA ALA A 171 -2.46 -12.62 17.91
C ALA A 171 -1.53 -13.45 17.01
N ALA A 172 -2.06 -14.09 15.96
CA ALA A 172 -1.26 -14.83 14.98
C ALA A 172 -0.34 -13.88 14.19
N VAL A 173 -0.84 -12.70 13.80
CA VAL A 173 -0.04 -11.66 13.14
C VAL A 173 1.15 -11.26 13.99
N HIS A 174 0.93 -11.03 15.29
CA HIS A 174 2.01 -10.68 16.22
C HIS A 174 3.06 -11.80 16.34
N ARG A 175 2.60 -13.04 16.52
CA ARG A 175 3.48 -14.19 16.71
C ARG A 175 4.32 -14.51 15.48
N PHE A 176 3.70 -14.49 14.30
CA PHE A 176 4.35 -14.89 13.05
C PHE A 176 4.98 -13.73 12.27
N GLY A 177 4.66 -12.48 12.60
CA GLY A 177 5.16 -11.28 11.90
C GLY A 177 6.30 -10.54 12.61
N TYR A 178 6.40 -10.62 13.95
CA TYR A 178 7.36 -9.81 14.73
C TYR A 178 8.48 -10.62 15.38
N LYS A 179 8.52 -11.94 15.15
CA LYS A 179 9.55 -12.83 15.67
C LYS A 179 10.23 -13.60 14.55
N SER A 180 11.56 -13.67 14.61
CA SER A 180 12.35 -14.54 13.75
C SER A 180 12.18 -15.99 14.17
N GLY A 181 11.99 -16.88 13.19
CA GLY A 181 11.93 -18.32 13.45
C GLY A 181 13.30 -18.93 13.75
N ARG A 182 14.40 -18.18 13.56
CA ARG A 182 15.76 -18.64 13.91
C ARG A 182 15.98 -18.63 15.41
N ASP A 183 15.31 -17.71 16.11
CA ASP A 183 15.53 -17.41 17.52
C ASP A 183 14.30 -17.80 18.37
N THR A 184 13.21 -18.24 17.75
CA THR A 184 11.97 -18.56 18.44
C THR A 184 11.19 -19.64 17.68
N ASP A 185 10.75 -20.67 18.41
CA ASP A 185 9.74 -21.59 17.92
C ASP A 185 8.37 -20.90 17.84
N LYS A 186 7.99 -20.52 16.62
CA LYS A 186 6.71 -19.84 16.36
C LYS A 186 5.51 -20.77 16.42
N PHE A 187 5.69 -22.08 16.43
CA PHE A 187 4.60 -23.05 16.57
C PHE A 187 4.46 -23.62 17.99
N ALA A 188 5.41 -23.36 18.90
CA ALA A 188 5.29 -23.75 20.30
C ALA A 188 3.97 -23.24 20.95
N GLY A 189 3.09 -24.17 21.32
CA GLY A 189 1.78 -23.86 21.91
C GLY A 189 0.75 -23.30 20.92
N VAL A 190 0.97 -23.49 19.62
CA VAL A 190 0.01 -23.17 18.56
C VAL A 190 -0.55 -24.49 18.02
N ASP A 191 -1.87 -24.60 17.92
CA ASP A 191 -2.51 -25.77 17.32
C ASP A 191 -2.38 -25.73 15.79
N TYR A 192 -1.82 -26.79 15.23
CA TYR A 192 -1.68 -26.97 13.80
C TYR A 192 -1.86 -28.43 13.39
N ILE A 193 -2.19 -28.64 12.12
CA ILE A 193 -2.25 -29.95 11.46
C ILE A 193 -1.22 -29.95 10.33
N ALA A 194 -0.43 -31.02 10.21
CA ALA A 194 0.42 -31.20 9.04
C ALA A 194 -0.44 -31.45 7.80
N GLY A 195 -0.27 -30.63 6.77
CA GLY A 195 -0.91 -30.82 5.47
C GLY A 195 -0.42 -32.06 4.73
N GLN A 196 -1.03 -32.35 3.58
CA GLN A 196 -0.57 -33.43 2.69
C GLN A 196 0.86 -33.22 2.18
N ASN A 197 1.31 -31.96 2.07
CA ASN A 197 2.68 -31.58 1.75
C ASN A 197 3.61 -31.44 2.97
N GLY A 198 3.13 -31.79 4.17
CA GLY A 198 3.85 -31.72 5.43
C GLY A 198 3.91 -30.33 6.08
N CYS A 199 3.50 -29.26 5.39
CA CYS A 199 3.51 -27.91 5.96
C CYS A 199 2.46 -27.77 7.07
N PRO A 200 2.76 -27.06 8.17
CA PRO A 200 1.80 -26.87 9.25
C PRO A 200 0.69 -25.89 8.84
N ILE A 201 -0.56 -26.32 8.98
CA ILE A 201 -1.77 -25.54 8.73
C ILE A 201 -2.38 -25.20 10.08
N LEU A 202 -2.67 -23.92 10.34
CA LEU A 202 -3.32 -23.52 11.60
C LEU A 202 -4.73 -24.11 11.68
N THR A 203 -5.09 -24.71 12.82
CA THR A 203 -6.43 -25.30 13.03
C THR A 203 -7.52 -24.24 13.08
N ASN A 204 -7.21 -23.12 13.73
CA ASN A 204 -8.06 -21.95 13.75
C ASN A 204 -7.68 -21.05 12.56
N CYS A 205 -8.23 -21.32 11.38
CA CYS A 205 -8.15 -20.44 10.21
C CYS A 205 -9.48 -20.47 9.47
N LEU A 206 -9.75 -19.48 8.61
CA LEU A 206 -10.97 -19.45 7.80
C LEU A 206 -10.93 -20.47 6.65
N ALA A 207 -9.74 -20.63 6.08
CA ALA A 207 -9.47 -21.54 5.00
C ALA A 207 -7.97 -21.80 4.93
N TYR A 208 -7.59 -22.85 4.20
CA TYR A 208 -6.20 -23.07 3.84
C TYR A 208 -6.04 -23.54 2.40
N VAL A 209 -4.84 -23.35 1.89
CA VAL A 209 -4.36 -23.98 0.65
C VAL A 209 -2.96 -24.52 0.85
N GLU A 210 -2.68 -25.64 0.19
CA GLU A 210 -1.36 -26.22 0.04
C GLU A 210 -0.90 -26.00 -1.40
N ALA A 211 0.37 -25.67 -1.58
CA ALA A 211 0.89 -25.33 -2.89
C ALA A 211 2.31 -25.87 -3.12
N ARG A 212 2.62 -26.11 -4.39
CA ARG A 212 3.94 -26.50 -4.88
C ARG A 212 4.49 -25.42 -5.78
N VAL A 213 5.65 -24.89 -5.43
CA VAL A 213 6.38 -23.87 -6.18
C VAL A 213 6.74 -24.41 -7.56
N MET A 214 6.63 -23.55 -8.56
CA MET A 214 7.12 -23.76 -9.93
C MET A 214 8.50 -23.10 -10.05
N PRO A 215 9.61 -23.86 -9.95
CA PRO A 215 10.95 -23.27 -9.85
C PRO A 215 11.30 -22.35 -11.04
N GLU A 216 10.82 -22.71 -12.23
CA GLU A 216 11.04 -21.96 -13.47
C GLU A 216 10.23 -20.65 -13.56
N LYS A 217 9.29 -20.43 -12.63
CA LYS A 217 8.46 -19.22 -12.55
C LYS A 217 8.73 -18.39 -11.30
N MET A 218 9.79 -18.70 -10.57
CA MET A 218 10.27 -17.84 -9.50
C MET A 218 10.90 -16.58 -10.09
N VAL A 219 10.60 -15.43 -9.49
CA VAL A 219 11.12 -14.14 -9.96
C VAL A 219 11.82 -13.43 -8.80
N ASP A 220 13.08 -13.07 -9.03
CA ASP A 220 13.80 -12.15 -8.15
C ASP A 220 13.26 -10.73 -8.36
N VAL A 221 12.76 -10.12 -7.29
CA VAL A 221 12.20 -8.75 -7.32
C VAL A 221 12.94 -7.84 -6.33
N GLY A 222 14.23 -8.09 -6.10
CA GLY A 222 15.09 -7.30 -5.23
C GLY A 222 15.15 -7.88 -3.81
N SER A 223 14.51 -7.24 -2.84
CA SER A 223 14.51 -7.70 -1.44
C SER A 223 13.67 -8.96 -1.21
N HIS A 224 12.83 -9.32 -2.18
CA HIS A 224 11.91 -10.45 -2.10
C HIS A 224 12.09 -11.39 -3.29
N THR A 225 11.56 -12.60 -3.14
CA THR A 225 11.32 -13.53 -4.24
C THR A 225 9.82 -13.71 -4.39
N LEU A 226 9.33 -13.57 -5.62
CA LEU A 226 7.97 -13.92 -6.01
C LEU A 226 7.95 -15.40 -6.39
N PHE A 227 7.14 -16.19 -5.69
CA PHE A 227 6.95 -17.61 -5.95
C PHE A 227 5.58 -17.83 -6.60
N ILE A 228 5.55 -18.34 -7.82
CA ILE A 228 4.33 -18.85 -8.46
C ILE A 228 4.22 -20.34 -8.15
N ALA A 229 3.02 -20.78 -7.75
CA ALA A 229 2.80 -22.15 -7.31
C ALA A 229 1.46 -22.71 -7.78
N ASP A 230 1.46 -24.00 -8.11
CA ASP A 230 0.23 -24.76 -8.33
C ASP A 230 -0.40 -25.11 -6.97
N VAL A 231 -1.70 -24.86 -6.83
CA VAL A 231 -2.45 -25.24 -5.63
C VAL A 231 -2.77 -26.74 -5.72
N THR A 232 -2.28 -27.51 -4.76
CA THR A 232 -2.40 -28.97 -4.73
C THR A 232 -3.53 -29.46 -3.85
N ALA A 233 -3.88 -28.69 -2.81
CA ALA A 233 -5.01 -28.98 -1.92
C ALA A 233 -5.51 -27.69 -1.26
N GLY A 234 -6.71 -27.74 -0.67
CA GLY A 234 -7.25 -26.63 0.10
C GLY A 234 -8.70 -26.86 0.52
N ARG A 235 -9.14 -26.14 1.55
CA ARG A 235 -10.50 -26.23 2.08
C ARG A 235 -10.88 -24.96 2.83
N MET A 236 -12.15 -24.57 2.70
CA MET A 236 -12.78 -23.60 3.60
C MET A 236 -13.16 -24.28 4.92
N VAL A 237 -12.75 -23.70 6.03
CA VAL A 237 -12.94 -24.20 7.39
C VAL A 237 -14.07 -23.47 8.10
N ALA A 238 -14.14 -22.14 7.94
CA ALA A 238 -15.17 -21.30 8.53
C ALA A 238 -15.60 -20.19 7.56
N ASN A 239 -16.87 -19.80 7.64
CA ASN A 239 -17.41 -18.66 6.91
C ASN A 239 -17.54 -17.47 7.86
N ALA A 240 -16.46 -16.71 8.00
CA ALA A 240 -16.40 -15.50 8.82
C ALA A 240 -15.57 -14.42 8.10
N GLU A 241 -15.54 -13.20 8.67
CA GLU A 241 -14.84 -12.07 8.07
C GLU A 241 -13.32 -12.28 8.09
N ALA A 242 -12.68 -12.11 6.93
CA ALA A 242 -11.23 -12.22 6.81
C ALA A 242 -10.52 -11.00 7.43
N LEU A 243 -9.40 -11.25 8.11
CA LEU A 243 -8.53 -10.18 8.57
C LEU A 243 -7.84 -9.54 7.38
N THR A 244 -8.13 -8.26 7.14
CA THR A 244 -7.40 -7.45 6.18
C THR A 244 -6.32 -6.63 6.86
N TYR A 245 -5.29 -6.27 6.11
CA TYR A 245 -4.23 -5.39 6.59
C TYR A 245 -4.78 -4.01 7.00
N SER A 246 -5.79 -3.52 6.28
CA SER A 246 -6.49 -2.28 6.61
C SER A 246 -7.22 -2.38 7.96
N LEU A 247 -7.97 -3.46 8.19
CA LEU A 247 -8.63 -3.71 9.47
C LEU A 247 -7.60 -3.79 10.62
N TYR A 248 -6.52 -4.55 10.43
CA TYR A 248 -5.44 -4.68 11.42
C TYR A 248 -4.77 -3.36 11.79
N ARG A 249 -4.53 -2.46 10.83
CA ARG A 249 -3.95 -1.13 11.11
C ARG A 249 -4.94 -0.22 11.83
N SER A 250 -6.22 -0.29 11.47
CA SER A 250 -7.25 0.55 12.10
C SER A 250 -7.49 0.19 13.57
N SER A 251 -7.35 -1.08 13.96
CA SER A 251 -7.52 -1.53 15.35
C SER A 251 -6.35 -1.18 16.28
N LYS A 252 -5.25 -0.62 15.76
CA LYS A 252 -4.10 -0.13 16.54
C LYS A 252 -4.16 1.36 16.86
N ARG A 253 -5.17 2.07 16.35
CA ARG A 253 -5.38 3.50 16.63
C ARG A 253 -6.14 3.73 17.92
#